data_AF-A0AAE9CW83-F1
#
_entry.id   AF-A0AAE9CW83-F1
#
_cell.length_a   1.000
_cell.length_b   1.000
_cell.length_c   1.000
_cell.angle_alpha   90.00
_cell.angle_beta   90.00
_cell.angle_gamma   90.00
#
_symmetry.space_group_name_H-M   'P 1'
#
loop_
_entity.id
_entity.type
_entity.pdbx_description
1 polymer ?
#
loop_
_entity_poly.entity_id
_entity_poly.type
_entity_poly.pdbx_seq_one_letter_code
_entity_poly.pdbx_strand_id
1 'polypeptide(L)'
;MAILEKFEQRVERVCLVDKPVDYPFLPDSLFSYMANKMPKLQFIYCRELDLEKINRGTVVELANHPNLKKVIVHLCRNYEVLEDFRNLPQLLVVKGEIMGLKAMLGDFEEEIAKSTASSSAQSSEKSSHTPVPVNNGY
;
A
#
# COMPACT_ATOMS: atom_id res chain seq x y z
N MET A 1 12.71 -1.55 5.99
CA MET A 1 11.35 -0.99 6.12
C MET A 1 11.20 -0.51 7.57
N ALA A 2 11.95 0.52 7.97
CA ALA A 2 12.23 0.78 9.39
C ALA A 2 10.99 1.14 10.24
N ILE A 3 9.93 1.65 9.62
CA ILE A 3 8.66 1.93 10.32
C ILE A 3 7.92 0.63 10.62
N LEU A 4 7.76 -0.27 9.64
CA LEU A 4 7.01 -1.52 9.83
C LEU A 4 7.68 -2.43 10.86
N GLU A 5 9.01 -2.48 10.88
CA GLU A 5 9.80 -3.25 11.86
C GLU A 5 9.47 -2.87 13.32
N LYS A 6 9.07 -1.62 13.59
CA LYS A 6 8.69 -1.18 14.95
C LYS A 6 7.30 -1.64 15.39
N PHE A 7 6.44 -1.99 14.43
CA PHE A 7 5.05 -2.31 14.70
C PHE A 7 4.69 -3.75 14.35
N GLU A 8 5.55 -4.48 13.64
CA GLU A 8 5.29 -5.83 13.10
C GLU A 8 4.71 -6.80 14.16
N GLN A 9 5.17 -6.71 15.41
CA GLN A 9 4.72 -7.55 16.54
C GLN A 9 3.28 -7.26 17.03
N ARG A 10 2.68 -6.17 16.54
CA ARG A 10 1.35 -5.68 16.91
C ARG A 10 0.39 -5.62 15.73
N VAL A 11 0.87 -5.77 14.50
CA VAL A 11 0.00 -5.70 13.32
C VAL A 11 -0.88 -6.93 13.27
N GLU A 12 -2.19 -6.72 13.36
CA GLU A 12 -3.19 -7.78 13.23
C GLU A 12 -3.95 -7.71 11.89
N ARG A 13 -4.00 -6.53 11.28
CA ARG A 13 -4.77 -6.27 10.07
C ARG A 13 -3.96 -5.36 9.16
N VAL A 14 -3.86 -5.75 7.90
CA VAL A 14 -3.25 -4.93 6.86
C VAL A 14 -4.29 -4.65 5.79
N CYS A 15 -4.41 -3.37 5.44
CA CYS A 15 -5.27 -2.87 4.38
C CYS A 15 -4.37 -2.18 3.36
N LEU A 16 -4.29 -2.74 2.14
CA LEU A 16 -3.54 -2.20 1.03
C LEU A 16 -4.54 -1.76 -0.03
N VAL A 17 -4.51 -0.49 -0.37
CA VAL A 17 -5.41 0.12 -1.35
C VAL A 17 -4.57 0.98 -2.26
N ASP A 18 -4.74 0.82 -3.57
CA ASP A 18 -4.11 1.68 -4.58
C ASP A 18 -5.15 2.13 -5.60
N LYS A 19 -5.06 3.37 -6.07
CA LYS A 19 -5.98 3.94 -7.06
C LYS A 19 -5.24 5.03 -7.86
N PRO A 20 -5.10 4.93 -9.19
CA PRO A 20 -5.66 3.88 -10.06
C PRO A 20 -4.80 2.61 -10.11
N VAL A 21 -5.38 1.49 -10.56
CA VAL A 21 -4.70 0.20 -10.74
C VAL A 21 -3.85 0.22 -12.02
N ASP A 22 -2.87 1.11 -12.10
CA ASP A 22 -2.15 1.34 -13.35
C ASP A 22 -0.96 0.39 -13.52
N TYR A 23 -0.39 -0.11 -12.43
CA TYR A 23 0.78 -0.99 -12.46
C TYR A 23 0.93 -1.82 -11.17
N PRO A 24 1.59 -2.99 -11.22
CA PRO A 24 1.90 -3.77 -10.03
C PRO A 24 2.97 -3.06 -9.19
N PHE A 25 2.53 -2.15 -8.32
CA PHE A 25 3.39 -1.39 -7.40
C PHE A 25 3.96 -2.28 -6.29
N LEU A 26 3.14 -3.18 -5.74
CA LEU A 26 3.51 -3.93 -4.54
C LEU A 26 4.42 -5.12 -4.90
N PRO A 27 5.62 -5.20 -4.30
CA PRO A 27 6.51 -6.33 -4.51
C PRO A 27 6.05 -7.55 -3.71
N ASP A 28 6.34 -8.75 -4.23
CA ASP A 28 6.19 -10.04 -3.54
C ASP A 28 6.81 -10.03 -2.12
N SER A 29 7.95 -9.34 -1.98
CA SER A 29 8.69 -9.22 -0.72
C SER A 29 7.88 -8.56 0.40
N LEU A 30 6.90 -7.71 0.09
CA LEU A 30 5.99 -7.17 1.11
C LEU A 30 5.10 -8.28 1.68
N PHE A 31 4.54 -9.12 0.82
CA PHE A 31 3.67 -10.22 1.23
C PHE A 31 4.45 -11.28 2.00
N SER A 32 5.66 -11.61 1.54
CA SER A 32 6.55 -12.50 2.28
C SER A 32 6.97 -11.89 3.62
N TYR A 33 7.26 -10.58 3.68
CA TYR A 33 7.52 -9.90 4.95
C TYR A 33 6.33 -9.99 5.91
N MET A 34 5.11 -9.73 5.43
CA MET A 34 3.89 -9.89 6.24
C MET A 34 3.75 -11.32 6.80
N ALA A 35 3.95 -12.34 5.96
CA ALA A 35 3.88 -13.74 6.36
C ALA A 35 4.97 -14.14 7.37
N ASN A 36 6.15 -13.57 7.29
CA ASN A 36 7.28 -14.03 8.11
C ASN A 36 7.56 -13.16 9.34
N LYS A 37 7.12 -11.90 9.36
CA LYS A 37 7.52 -10.92 10.38
C LYS A 37 6.36 -10.37 11.21
N MET A 38 5.10 -10.60 10.81
CA MET A 38 3.93 -10.11 11.54
C MET A 38 3.19 -11.25 12.25
N PRO A 39 3.69 -11.77 13.39
CA PRO A 39 3.19 -13.01 13.99
C PRO A 39 1.71 -12.95 14.42
N LYS A 40 1.15 -11.74 14.62
CA LYS A 40 -0.24 -11.53 15.00
C LYS A 40 -1.16 -11.23 13.82
N LEU A 41 -0.65 -11.26 12.58
CA LEU A 41 -1.43 -10.95 11.39
C LEU A 41 -2.59 -11.94 11.23
N GLN A 42 -3.80 -11.38 11.15
CA GLN A 42 -5.05 -12.12 11.03
C GLN A 42 -5.79 -11.82 9.73
N PHE A 43 -5.69 -10.59 9.23
CA PHE A 43 -6.43 -10.15 8.05
C PHE A 43 -5.52 -9.40 7.08
N ILE A 44 -5.57 -9.80 5.81
CA ILE A 44 -5.02 -9.03 4.70
C ILE A 44 -6.18 -8.64 3.81
N TYR A 45 -6.34 -7.35 3.59
CA TYR A 45 -7.33 -6.78 2.68
C TYR A 45 -6.60 -6.01 1.59
N CYS A 46 -6.76 -6.48 0.35
CA CYS A 46 -6.23 -5.84 -0.84
C CYS A 46 -7.42 -5.28 -1.64
N ARG A 47 -7.36 -4.00 -2.00
CA ARG A 47 -8.37 -3.35 -2.83
C ARG A 47 -7.76 -2.63 -4.00
N GLU A 48 -8.32 -2.83 -5.20
CA GLU A 48 -7.88 -2.13 -6.42
C GLU A 48 -6.37 -2.30 -6.65
N LEU A 49 -5.85 -3.52 -6.47
CA LEU A 49 -4.43 -3.83 -6.65
C LEU A 49 -4.22 -4.80 -7.79
N ASP A 50 -3.10 -4.64 -8.48
CA ASP A 50 -2.57 -5.67 -9.37
C ASP A 50 -1.67 -6.62 -8.59
N LEU A 51 -2.09 -7.88 -8.45
CA LEU A 51 -1.43 -8.89 -7.63
C LEU A 51 -0.56 -9.87 -8.44
N GLU A 52 -0.27 -9.56 -9.72
CA GLU A 52 0.54 -10.38 -10.63
C GLU A 52 1.88 -10.81 -10.03
N LYS A 53 2.48 -9.95 -9.20
CA LYS A 53 3.80 -10.18 -8.59
C LYS A 53 3.79 -11.15 -7.41
N ILE A 54 2.63 -11.59 -6.90
CA ILE A 54 2.60 -12.53 -5.78
C ILE A 54 2.98 -13.92 -6.27
N ASN A 55 4.05 -14.46 -5.72
CA ASN A 55 4.54 -15.77 -6.11
C ASN A 55 3.89 -16.90 -5.30
N ARG A 56 3.82 -18.10 -5.89
CA ARG A 56 3.31 -19.30 -5.21
C ARG A 56 4.01 -19.60 -3.88
N GLY A 57 5.33 -19.38 -3.80
CA GLY A 57 6.08 -19.56 -2.54
C GLY A 57 5.55 -18.67 -1.43
N THR A 58 5.28 -17.40 -1.73
CA THR A 58 4.69 -16.45 -0.79
C THR A 58 3.27 -16.84 -0.38
N VAL A 59 2.47 -17.37 -1.31
CA VAL A 59 1.14 -17.89 -0.98
C VAL A 59 1.24 -19.08 -0.01
N VAL A 60 2.24 -19.94 -0.15
CA VAL A 60 2.52 -21.03 0.81
C VAL A 60 2.89 -20.48 2.19
N GLU A 61 3.74 -19.45 2.25
CA GLU A 61 4.09 -18.79 3.51
C GLU A 61 2.85 -18.19 4.20
N LEU A 62 2.01 -17.49 3.44
CA LEU A 62 0.73 -16.95 3.92
C LEU A 62 -0.22 -18.05 4.38
N ALA A 63 -0.28 -19.16 3.65
CA ALA A 63 -1.14 -20.29 3.98
C ALA A 63 -0.74 -20.97 5.30
N ASN A 64 0.56 -21.01 5.59
CA ASN A 64 1.11 -21.58 6.81
C ASN A 64 1.18 -20.57 7.97
N HIS A 65 0.73 -19.33 7.77
CA HIS A 65 0.79 -18.32 8.81
C HIS A 65 -0.12 -18.69 9.99
N PRO A 66 0.40 -18.79 11.23
CA PRO A 66 -0.31 -19.44 12.34
C PRO A 66 -1.58 -18.72 12.78
N ASN A 67 -1.67 -17.41 12.52
CA ASN A 67 -2.79 -16.58 12.93
C ASN A 67 -3.59 -16.00 11.77
N LEU A 68 -3.19 -16.25 10.51
CA LEU A 68 -3.87 -15.65 9.37
C LEU A 68 -5.22 -16.34 9.19
N LYS A 69 -6.30 -15.55 9.24
CA LYS A 69 -7.68 -16.06 9.19
C LYS A 69 -8.31 -15.85 7.83
N LYS A 70 -7.96 -14.74 7.17
CA LYS A 70 -8.64 -14.31 5.95
C LYS A 70 -7.77 -13.43 5.08
N VAL A 71 -7.79 -13.73 3.79
CA VAL A 71 -7.27 -12.87 2.73
C VAL A 71 -8.46 -12.38 1.91
N ILE A 72 -8.58 -11.08 1.74
CA ILE A 72 -9.69 -10.46 1.01
C ILE A 72 -9.12 -9.73 -0.20
N VAL A 73 -9.63 -10.07 -1.37
CA VAL A 73 -9.30 -9.39 -2.63
C VAL A 73 -10.56 -8.71 -3.14
N HIS A 74 -10.49 -7.39 -3.29
CA HIS A 74 -11.64 -6.55 -3.65
C HIS A 74 -11.28 -5.70 -4.87
N LEU A 75 -11.90 -5.96 -6.02
CA LEU A 75 -11.56 -5.28 -7.27
C LEU A 75 -10.05 -5.37 -7.64
N CYS A 76 -9.36 -6.44 -7.22
CA CYS A 76 -7.98 -6.71 -7.62
C CYS A 76 -7.91 -7.36 -9.00
N ARG A 77 -6.74 -7.30 -9.64
CA ARG A 77 -6.39 -8.05 -10.87
C ARG A 77 -5.32 -9.11 -10.56
N ASN A 78 -5.19 -10.09 -11.44
CA ASN A 78 -4.11 -11.09 -11.46
C ASN A 78 -3.90 -11.78 -10.10
N TYR A 79 -5.00 -12.21 -9.47
CA TYR A 79 -5.01 -12.80 -8.12
C TYR A 79 -5.27 -14.31 -8.11
N GLU A 80 -5.22 -14.95 -9.28
CA GLU A 80 -5.56 -16.37 -9.51
C GLU A 80 -4.65 -17.31 -8.71
N VAL A 81 -3.40 -16.88 -8.47
CA VAL A 81 -2.44 -17.62 -7.63
C VAL A 81 -2.96 -17.85 -6.20
N LEU A 82 -3.82 -16.97 -5.69
CA LEU A 82 -4.47 -17.11 -4.39
C LEU A 82 -5.65 -18.08 -4.46
N GLU A 83 -6.41 -18.10 -5.56
CA GLU A 83 -7.56 -19.01 -5.75
C GLU A 83 -7.12 -20.47 -5.89
N ASP A 84 -5.99 -20.71 -6.55
CA ASP A 84 -5.42 -22.05 -6.77
C ASP A 84 -4.97 -22.75 -5.47
N PHE A 85 -4.80 -22.01 -4.37
CA PHE A 85 -4.13 -22.52 -3.17
C PHE A 85 -5.11 -22.96 -2.08
N ARG A 86 -5.48 -24.24 -2.11
CA ARG A 86 -6.47 -24.86 -1.20
C ARG A 86 -6.21 -24.71 0.31
N ASN A 87 -4.96 -24.50 0.71
CA ASN A 87 -4.59 -24.35 2.13
C ASN A 87 -4.55 -22.88 2.59
N LEU A 88 -4.80 -21.92 1.70
CA LEU A 88 -4.83 -20.52 2.07
C LEU A 88 -5.99 -20.29 3.05
N PRO A 89 -5.77 -19.58 4.17
CA PRO A 89 -6.84 -19.10 5.03
C PRO A 89 -7.93 -18.42 4.21
N GLN A 90 -9.18 -18.53 4.67
CA GLN A 90 -10.39 -18.18 3.91
C GLN A 90 -10.16 -17.02 2.92
N LEU A 91 -10.05 -17.35 1.63
CA LEU A 91 -9.99 -16.35 0.58
C LEU A 91 -11.41 -15.82 0.33
N LEU A 92 -11.57 -14.50 0.41
CA LEU A 92 -12.81 -13.82 0.06
C LEU A 92 -12.57 -12.93 -1.16
N VAL A 93 -13.22 -13.27 -2.27
CA VAL A 93 -13.20 -12.48 -3.50
C VAL A 93 -14.44 -11.60 -3.53
N VAL A 94 -14.23 -10.27 -3.48
CA VAL A 94 -15.29 -9.28 -3.57
C VAL A 94 -15.28 -8.66 -4.96
N LYS A 95 -16.35 -8.95 -5.73
CA LYS A 95 -16.57 -8.40 -7.07
C LYS A 95 -17.56 -7.25 -6.98
N GLY A 96 -17.22 -6.11 -7.57
CA GLY A 96 -18.05 -4.90 -7.56
C GLY A 96 -17.85 -4.02 -6.33
N GLU A 97 -18.58 -2.90 -6.28
CA GLU A 97 -18.49 -1.95 -5.18
C GLU A 97 -19.22 -2.45 -3.93
N ILE A 98 -18.67 -2.15 -2.75
CA ILE A 98 -19.38 -2.35 -1.48
C ILE A 98 -20.29 -1.13 -1.25
N MET A 99 -21.59 -1.34 -1.42
CA MET A 99 -22.60 -0.30 -1.17
C MET A 99 -22.47 0.25 0.24
N GLY A 100 -22.48 1.58 0.36
CA GLY A 100 -22.31 2.27 1.64
C GLY A 100 -20.86 2.42 2.12
N LEU A 101 -19.87 1.74 1.52
CA LEU A 101 -18.47 1.91 1.92
C LEU A 101 -17.98 3.33 1.64
N LYS A 102 -18.37 3.93 0.50
CA LYS A 102 -18.05 5.33 0.19
C LYS A 102 -18.68 6.29 1.22
N ALA A 103 -19.92 6.03 1.63
CA ALA A 103 -20.60 6.82 2.65
C ALA A 103 -19.96 6.65 4.05
N MET A 104 -19.45 5.46 4.38
CA MET A 104 -18.75 5.18 5.64
C MET A 104 -17.33 5.75 5.70
N LEU A 105 -16.64 5.79 4.56
CA LEU A 105 -15.33 6.44 4.46
C LEU A 105 -15.45 7.96 4.54
N GLY A 106 -16.61 8.54 4.22
CA GLY A 106 -16.80 9.99 4.09
C GLY A 106 -16.18 10.51 2.78
N ASP A 107 -16.41 11.79 2.47
CA ASP A 107 -15.82 12.48 1.30
C ASP A 107 -14.30 12.72 1.48
N PHE A 108 -13.53 11.65 1.74
CA PHE A 108 -12.07 11.68 1.85
C PHE A 108 -11.39 12.18 0.57
N GLU A 109 -12.06 12.05 -0.59
CA GLU A 109 -11.60 12.62 -1.86
C GLU A 109 -11.45 14.15 -1.76
N GLU A 110 -12.28 14.83 -0.96
CA GLU A 110 -12.22 16.28 -0.79
C GLU A 110 -11.11 16.72 0.19
N GLU A 111 -10.82 15.95 1.24
CA GLU A 111 -9.73 16.22 2.18
C GLU A 111 -8.33 15.94 1.60
N ILE A 112 -8.18 14.88 0.80
CA ILE A 112 -6.91 14.57 0.11
C ILE A 112 -6.62 15.64 -0.96
N ALA A 113 -7.64 16.09 -1.69
CA ALA A 113 -7.50 17.18 -2.65
C ALA A 113 -7.05 18.49 -1.96
N LYS A 114 -7.65 18.83 -0.81
CA LYS A 114 -7.24 19.99 0.01
C LYS A 114 -5.82 19.86 0.57
N SER A 115 -5.41 18.66 0.97
CA SER A 115 -4.06 18.37 1.50
C SER A 115 -2.96 18.37 0.43
N THR A 116 -3.31 18.03 -0.80
CA THR A 116 -2.39 18.04 -1.96
C THR A 116 -2.25 19.46 -2.55
N ALA A 117 -3.32 20.27 -2.49
CA ALA A 117 -3.28 21.66 -2.89
C ALA A 117 -2.48 22.56 -1.91
N SER A 118 -2.41 22.23 -0.63
CA SER A 118 -1.66 23.01 0.36
C SER A 118 -0.15 22.75 0.36
N SER A 119 0.30 21.61 -0.18
CA SER A 119 1.72 21.25 -0.26
C SER A 119 2.45 21.77 -1.50
N SER A 120 1.73 22.35 -2.46
CA SER A 120 2.28 22.90 -3.71
C SER A 120 2.48 24.43 -3.69
N ALA A 121 2.25 25.11 -2.57
CA ALA A 121 2.28 26.58 -2.47
C ALA A 121 3.54 27.18 -1.80
N GLN A 122 4.60 26.43 -1.55
CA GLN A 122 5.85 26.98 -1.00
C GLN A 122 7.10 26.54 -1.78
N SER A 123 7.41 27.29 -2.85
CA SER A 123 8.78 27.72 -3.19
C SER A 123 8.76 28.51 -4.50
N SER A 124 8.77 29.83 -4.38
CA SER A 124 9.05 30.75 -5.49
C SER A 124 9.80 31.96 -4.96
N GLU A 125 10.98 31.75 -4.37
CA GLU A 125 11.93 32.84 -4.13
C GLU A 125 12.89 32.93 -5.32
N LYS A 126 12.62 33.91 -6.18
CA LYS A 126 13.44 34.25 -7.34
C LYS A 126 14.58 35.16 -6.87
N SER A 127 15.77 34.60 -6.62
CA SER A 127 16.96 35.39 -6.29
C SER A 127 17.51 36.07 -7.56
N SER A 128 17.67 37.39 -7.51
CA SER A 128 18.36 38.17 -8.53
C SER A 128 19.75 38.52 -8.01
N HIS A 129 20.77 37.85 -8.52
CA HIS A 129 22.17 38.19 -8.25
C HIS A 129 22.69 39.14 -9.32
N THR A 130 23.14 40.33 -8.90
CA THR A 130 24.10 41.16 -9.64
C THR A 130 25.46 41.07 -8.94
N PRO A 131 26.58 40.79 -9.64
CA PRO A 131 27.90 40.84 -9.03
C PRO A 131 28.55 42.23 -9.23
N VAL A 132 29.13 42.74 -8.14
CA VAL A 132 29.98 43.96 -8.11
C VAL A 132 31.44 43.56 -8.33
N PRO A 133 32.24 44.27 -9.14
CA PRO A 133 33.65 43.96 -9.30
C PRO A 133 34.51 44.53 -8.15
N VAL A 134 35.41 43.69 -7.64
CA VAL A 134 36.41 44.01 -6.60
C VAL A 134 37.64 44.63 -7.26
N ASN A 135 38.05 45.80 -6.79
CA ASN A 135 39.24 46.53 -7.24
C ASN A 135 40.40 46.28 -6.25
N ASN A 136 41.47 45.60 -6.69
CA ASN A 136 42.71 45.47 -5.93
C ASN A 136 43.81 46.23 -6.68
N GLY A 137 44.30 47.30 -6.07
CA GLY A 137 45.38 48.13 -6.59
C GLY A 137 46.77 47.53 -6.41
N TYR A 138 47.65 47.92 -7.34
CA TYR A 138 49.05 48.28 -7.13
C TYR A 138 49.34 49.50 -8.00
#